data_AF-B4GXC1-F1
#
_entry.id   AF-B4GXC1-F1
#
_cell.length_a   1.000
_cell.length_b   1.000
_cell.length_c   1.000
_cell.angle_alpha   90.00
_cell.angle_beta   90.00
_cell.angle_gamma   90.00
#
_symmetry.space_group_name_H-M   'P 1'
#
loop_
_entity.id
_entity.type
_entity.pdbx_description
1 polymer ?
#
loop_
_entity_poly.entity_id
_entity_poly.type
_entity_poly.pdbx_seq_one_letter_code
_entity_poly.pdbx_strand_id
1 'polypeptide(L)'
;MLKLRDIIYFVLLTGIHVCAVIQPTVEVNAKLNWSSSNVDRSLRLNVGYQYKPLMLTRSMMYSLLTMIGLWHGRHRDAVKRAEKRQDEIERRARRGSILIRSYSSQLERARQLMNEWVRRQKEASLSDLQEDEAALDAELNQSEGSYFPWRKFLLIALPWTLTFVVAGMLNYGRLYLVIQNFSLTHWQTVMLYAKIQMLFLHRMIEVSLASYWRQFPVTVDNYISLETHLLATE
;
A
#
# COMPACT_ATOMS: atom_id res chain seq x y z
N MET A 1 -5.56 -12.94 -10.62
CA MET A 1 -4.10 -12.74 -10.83
C MET A 1 -3.59 -11.66 -9.88
N LEU A 2 -2.39 -11.83 -9.30
CA LEU A 2 -1.70 -10.78 -8.57
C LEU A 2 -1.25 -9.71 -9.57
N LYS A 3 -1.75 -8.48 -9.45
CA LYS A 3 -1.35 -7.38 -10.35
C LYS A 3 -0.03 -6.76 -9.85
N LEU A 4 0.78 -6.16 -10.72
CA LEU A 4 2.05 -5.47 -10.34
C LEU A 4 1.85 -4.49 -9.17
N ARG A 5 0.71 -3.78 -9.17
CA ARG A 5 0.28 -2.89 -8.08
C ARG A 5 0.24 -3.57 -6.71
N ASP A 6 -0.22 -4.82 -6.65
CA ASP A 6 -0.33 -5.58 -5.40
C ASP A 6 1.07 -5.94 -4.85
N ILE A 7 2.02 -6.22 -5.74
CA ILE A 7 3.43 -6.45 -5.37
C ILE A 7 4.05 -5.16 -4.84
N ILE A 8 3.83 -4.04 -5.50
CA ILE A 8 4.30 -2.71 -5.06
C ILE A 8 3.76 -2.39 -3.66
N TYR A 9 2.46 -2.59 -3.42
CA TYR A 9 1.87 -2.37 -2.10
C TYR A 9 2.44 -3.29 -1.03
N PHE A 10 2.68 -4.56 -1.35
CA PHE A 10 3.30 -5.49 -0.41
C PHE A 10 4.71 -5.04 -0.02
N VAL A 11 5.53 -4.62 -0.98
CA VAL A 11 6.89 -4.12 -0.73
C VAL A 11 6.86 -2.85 0.10
N LEU A 12 5.98 -1.89 -0.23
CA LEU A 12 5.84 -0.64 0.52
C LEU A 12 5.36 -0.89 1.96
N LEU A 13 4.32 -1.70 2.15
CA LEU A 13 3.81 -2.05 3.48
C LEU A 13 4.89 -2.75 4.31
N THR A 14 5.62 -3.69 3.72
CA THR A 14 6.68 -4.41 4.43
C THR A 14 7.83 -3.48 4.79
N GLY A 15 8.30 -2.64 3.86
CA GLY A 15 9.36 -1.67 4.13
C GLY A 15 9.00 -0.71 5.26
N ILE A 16 7.80 -0.12 5.20
CA ILE A 16 7.31 0.81 6.23
C ILE A 16 7.17 0.11 7.59
N HIS A 17 6.64 -1.12 7.63
CA HIS A 17 6.47 -1.86 8.88
C HIS A 17 7.82 -2.23 9.51
N VAL A 18 8.78 -2.69 8.69
CA VAL A 18 10.14 -2.98 9.14
C VAL A 18 10.80 -1.73 9.73
N CYS A 19 10.69 -0.57 9.09
CA CYS A 19 11.23 0.69 9.61
C CYS A 19 10.64 1.05 10.98
N ALA A 20 9.33 0.84 11.17
CA ALA A 20 8.68 1.12 12.45
C ALA A 20 9.06 0.14 13.56
N VAL A 21 9.32 -1.13 13.24
CA VAL A 21 9.68 -2.17 14.23
C VAL A 21 11.15 -2.09 14.62
N ILE A 22 12.00 -1.55 13.76
CA ILE A 22 13.43 -1.50 14.01
C ILE A 22 13.75 -0.60 15.18
N GLN A 23 14.55 -1.16 16.09
CA GLN A 23 14.91 -0.50 17.32
C GLN A 23 16.18 0.33 17.07
N PRO A 24 16.09 1.67 17.08
CA PRO A 24 17.28 2.50 16.95
C PRO A 24 18.12 2.32 18.23
N THR A 25 19.41 2.05 18.06
CA THR A 25 20.39 2.15 19.12
C THR A 25 21.09 3.48 18.98
N VAL A 26 20.82 4.39 19.92
CA VAL A 26 21.39 5.73 19.89
C VAL A 26 22.58 5.74 20.82
N GLU A 27 23.78 5.74 20.24
CA GLU A 27 25.02 6.00 20.95
C GLU A 27 25.29 7.50 20.89
N VAL A 28 25.32 8.14 22.04
CA VAL A 28 25.54 9.58 22.12
C VAL A 28 26.96 9.86 22.59
N ASN A 29 27.76 10.46 21.72
CA ASN A 29 29.09 10.95 22.05
C ASN A 29 29.03 12.49 22.11
N ALA A 30 28.93 13.05 23.32
CA ALA A 30 29.03 14.48 23.52
C ALA A 30 30.51 14.89 23.60
N LYS A 31 30.96 15.77 22.71
CA LYS A 31 32.29 16.36 22.79
C LYS A 31 32.16 17.79 23.30
N LEU A 32 32.61 18.01 24.53
CA LEU A 32 32.69 19.35 25.14
C LEU A 32 34.09 19.91 24.88
N ASN A 33 34.18 20.95 24.05
CA ASN A 33 35.45 21.66 23.86
C ASN A 33 35.46 22.93 24.72
N TRP A 34 36.32 22.96 25.73
CA TRP A 34 36.42 24.07 26.70
C TRP A 34 37.40 25.17 26.27
N SER A 35 37.97 25.09 25.05
CA SER A 35 39.12 25.89 24.65
C SER A 35 38.81 27.32 24.20
N SER A 36 37.55 27.76 24.24
CA SER A 36 37.16 29.13 23.87
C SER A 36 36.08 29.65 24.82
N SER A 37 35.98 30.97 24.96
CA SER A 37 34.96 31.67 25.77
C SER A 37 33.52 31.27 25.43
N ASN A 38 33.30 30.57 24.32
CA ASN A 38 32.02 30.01 23.90
C ASN A 38 32.09 28.48 24.03
N VAL A 39 31.24 27.90 24.87
CA VAL A 39 31.13 26.45 25.02
C VAL A 39 30.51 25.88 23.75
N ASP A 40 31.35 25.42 22.81
CA ASP A 40 30.88 24.70 21.62
C ASP A 40 30.49 23.27 22.03
N ARG A 41 29.18 22.97 21.94
CA ARG A 41 28.62 21.64 22.25
C ARG A 41 28.37 20.92 20.93
N SER A 42 29.29 20.04 20.52
CA SER A 42 29.01 19.15 19.40
C SER A 42 28.41 17.84 19.88
N LEU A 43 27.23 17.52 19.35
CA LEU A 43 26.55 16.26 19.59
C LEU A 43 26.84 15.33 18.43
N ARG A 44 27.60 14.26 18.68
CA ARG A 44 27.75 13.17 17.72
C ARG A 44 26.78 12.06 18.09
N LEU A 45 25.73 11.94 17.29
CA LEU A 45 24.72 10.92 17.42
C LEU A 45 25.11 9.75 16.51
N ASN A 46 25.63 8.68 17.08
CA ASN A 46 25.84 7.43 16.36
C ASN A 46 24.53 6.65 16.44
N VAL A 47 23.78 6.62 15.34
CA VAL A 47 22.53 5.87 15.26
C VAL A 47 22.82 4.51 14.63
N GLY A 48 22.87 3.49 15.47
CA GLY A 48 22.84 2.10 15.04
C GLY A 48 21.42 1.53 15.02
N TYR A 49 21.31 0.27 14.62
CA TYR A 49 20.06 -0.49 14.71
C TYR A 49 20.33 -1.93 15.13
N GLN A 50 19.47 -2.46 16.00
CA GLN A 50 19.45 -3.89 16.28
C GLN A 50 18.48 -4.59 15.35
N TYR A 51 19.02 -5.16 14.27
CA TYR A 51 18.24 -5.99 13.36
C TYR A 51 18.15 -7.42 13.87
N LYS A 52 16.92 -7.87 14.16
CA LYS A 52 16.63 -9.30 14.43
C LYS A 52 15.93 -9.89 13.21
N PRO A 53 16.36 -11.03 12.66
CA PRO A 53 15.74 -11.65 11.48
C PRO A 53 14.22 -11.85 11.62
N LEU A 54 13.77 -12.16 12.85
CA LEU A 54 12.35 -12.33 13.18
C LEU A 54 11.50 -11.08 12.93
N MET A 55 12.10 -9.87 12.93
CA MET A 55 11.39 -8.62 12.66
C MET A 55 10.90 -8.57 11.20
N LEU A 56 11.73 -8.99 10.25
CA LEU A 56 11.36 -9.04 8.84
C LEU A 56 10.27 -10.07 8.61
N THR A 57 10.41 -11.28 9.16
CA THR A 57 9.39 -12.34 9.03
C THR A 57 8.04 -11.88 9.56
N ARG A 58 8.01 -11.23 10.72
CA ARG A 58 6.77 -10.66 11.29
C ARG A 58 6.18 -9.58 10.39
N SER A 59 7.02 -8.66 9.90
CA SER A 59 6.58 -7.58 9.01
C SER A 59 6.01 -8.12 7.70
N MET A 60 6.68 -9.10 7.09
CA MET A 60 6.18 -9.81 5.90
C MET A 60 4.85 -10.51 6.17
N MET A 61 4.71 -11.20 7.31
CA MET A 61 3.48 -11.88 7.68
C MET A 61 2.31 -10.90 7.83
N TYR A 62 2.50 -9.78 8.54
CA TYR A 62 1.46 -8.76 8.71
C TYR A 62 1.10 -8.09 7.38
N SER A 63 2.08 -7.78 6.54
CA SER A 63 1.84 -7.24 5.20
C SER A 63 1.09 -8.23 4.31
N LEU A 64 1.45 -9.52 4.35
CA LEU A 64 0.78 -10.57 3.60
C LEU A 64 -0.67 -10.73 4.06
N LEU A 65 -0.92 -10.73 5.37
CA LEU A 65 -2.27 -10.81 5.94
C LEU A 65 -3.14 -9.63 5.46
N THR A 66 -2.56 -8.43 5.44
CA THR A 66 -3.22 -7.23 4.92
C THR A 66 -3.54 -7.35 3.43
N MET A 67 -2.62 -7.91 2.65
CA MET A 67 -2.81 -8.16 1.21
C MET A 67 -3.87 -9.22 0.92
N ILE A 68 -3.89 -10.33 1.68
CA ILE A 68 -4.94 -11.35 1.60
C ILE A 68 -6.30 -10.74 1.94
N GLY A 69 -6.33 -9.92 2.98
CA GLY A 69 -7.52 -9.14 3.37
C GLY A 69 -8.05 -8.25 2.25
N LEU A 70 -7.16 -7.49 1.62
CA LEU A 70 -7.48 -6.64 0.48
C LEU A 70 -7.98 -7.44 -0.71
N TRP A 71 -7.30 -8.53 -1.05
CA TRP A 71 -7.70 -9.41 -2.13
C TRP A 71 -9.09 -10.00 -1.88
N HIS A 72 -9.34 -10.52 -0.67
CA HIS A 72 -10.63 -11.06 -0.28
C HIS A 72 -11.73 -9.99 -0.29
N GLY A 73 -11.43 -8.78 0.18
CA GLY A 73 -12.34 -7.64 0.15
C GLY A 73 -12.75 -7.26 -1.28
N ARG A 74 -11.76 -7.11 -2.18
CA ARG A 74 -11.97 -6.83 -3.61
C ARG A 74 -12.79 -7.92 -4.28
N HIS A 75 -12.47 -9.19 -4.01
CA HIS A 75 -13.19 -10.31 -4.61
C HIS A 75 -14.67 -10.34 -4.20
N ARG A 76 -14.98 -10.15 -2.91
CA ARG A 76 -16.38 -10.07 -2.45
C ARG A 76 -17.13 -8.87 -3.04
N ASP A 77 -16.47 -7.73 -3.20
CA ASP A 77 -17.09 -6.54 -3.79
C ASP A 77 -17.25 -6.65 -5.32
N ALA A 78 -16.39 -7.43 -5.99
CA ALA A 78 -16.56 -7.78 -7.40
C ALA A 78 -17.78 -8.70 -7.57
N VAL A 79 -17.90 -9.77 -6.79
CA VAL A 79 -19.05 -10.69 -6.82
C VAL A 79 -20.36 -9.95 -6.56
N LYS A 80 -20.43 -9.13 -5.52
CA LYS A 80 -21.65 -8.34 -5.23
C LYS A 80 -22.03 -7.35 -6.33
N ARG A 81 -21.04 -6.80 -7.06
CA ARG A 81 -21.30 -5.91 -8.19
C ARG A 81 -21.80 -6.69 -9.40
N ALA A 82 -21.26 -7.87 -9.66
CA ALA A 82 -21.73 -8.78 -10.70
C ALA A 82 -23.18 -9.19 -10.45
N GLU A 83 -23.52 -9.59 -9.22
CA GLU A 83 -24.89 -9.93 -8.82
C GLU A 83 -25.87 -8.75 -9.07
N LYS A 84 -25.51 -7.53 -8.63
CA LYS A 84 -26.35 -6.34 -8.87
C LYS A 84 -26.57 -6.05 -10.35
N ARG A 85 -25.53 -6.21 -11.18
CA ARG A 85 -25.67 -6.01 -12.64
C ARG A 85 -26.58 -7.06 -13.25
N GLN A 86 -26.47 -8.32 -12.82
CA GLN A 86 -27.34 -9.40 -13.27
C GLN A 86 -28.81 -9.14 -12.89
N ASP A 87 -29.06 -8.69 -11.66
CA ASP A 87 -30.39 -8.28 -11.20
C ASP A 87 -30.98 -7.13 -12.04
N GLU A 88 -30.16 -6.14 -12.41
CA GLU A 88 -30.59 -5.03 -13.26
C GLU A 88 -30.94 -5.48 -14.69
N ILE A 89 -30.12 -6.36 -15.27
CA ILE A 89 -30.37 -6.95 -16.59
C ILE A 89 -31.67 -7.76 -16.54
N GLU A 90 -31.88 -8.58 -15.51
CA GLU A 90 -33.10 -9.36 -15.36
C GLU A 90 -34.34 -8.47 -15.23
N ARG A 91 -34.26 -7.37 -14.46
CA ARG A 91 -35.35 -6.38 -14.35
C ARG A 91 -35.65 -5.66 -15.67
N ARG A 92 -34.65 -5.46 -16.54
CA ARG A 92 -34.85 -4.89 -17.88
C ARG A 92 -35.51 -5.92 -18.80
N ALA A 93 -35.07 -7.18 -18.77
CA ALA A 93 -35.65 -8.28 -19.54
C ALA A 93 -37.12 -8.52 -19.18
N ARG A 94 -37.48 -8.51 -17.89
CA ARG A 94 -38.87 -8.63 -17.43
C ARG A 94 -39.78 -7.48 -17.86
N ARG A 95 -39.23 -6.27 -18.03
CA ARG A 95 -40.00 -5.12 -18.54
C ARG A 95 -40.22 -5.19 -20.05
N GLY A 96 -39.24 -5.68 -20.80
CA GLY A 96 -39.35 -5.86 -22.25
C GLY A 96 -40.36 -6.94 -22.65
N SER A 97 -40.47 -8.04 -21.89
CA SER A 97 -41.36 -9.16 -22.23
C SER A 97 -42.86 -8.86 -22.07
N ILE A 98 -43.23 -7.84 -21.30
CA ILE A 98 -44.64 -7.42 -21.10
C ILE A 98 -45.17 -6.68 -22.34
N LEU A 99 -44.32 -5.92 -23.04
CA LEU A 99 -44.70 -5.12 -24.21
C LEU A 99 -44.93 -5.96 -25.48
N ILE A 100 -44.31 -7.14 -25.57
CA ILE A 100 -44.30 -7.96 -26.80
C ILE A 100 -45.58 -8.83 -26.95
N ARG A 101 -46.41 -8.95 -25.90
CA ARG A 101 -47.58 -9.86 -25.88
C ARG A 101 -48.79 -9.37 -26.71
N SER A 102 -48.78 -8.15 -27.25
CA SER A 102 -49.99 -7.47 -27.77
C SER A 102 -50.24 -7.54 -29.29
N TYR A 103 -49.37 -8.13 -30.11
CA TYR A 103 -49.43 -7.95 -31.57
C TYR A 103 -49.38 -9.28 -32.34
N SER A 104 -50.46 -10.08 -32.32
CA SER A 104 -50.42 -11.49 -32.76
C SER A 104 -50.93 -11.80 -34.17
N SER A 105 -51.43 -10.86 -34.97
CA SER A 105 -51.97 -11.16 -36.32
C SER A 105 -51.25 -10.49 -37.51
N GLN A 106 -50.35 -9.52 -37.28
CA GLN A 106 -49.32 -9.10 -38.27
C GLN A 106 -48.06 -10.00 -38.22
N LEU A 107 -48.09 -11.01 -37.34
CA LEU A 107 -46.93 -11.69 -36.77
C LEU A 107 -46.26 -12.69 -37.72
N GLU A 108 -46.89 -13.10 -38.83
CA GLU A 108 -46.32 -14.14 -39.72
C GLU A 108 -45.48 -13.56 -40.86
N ARG A 109 -45.92 -12.48 -41.50
CA ARG A 109 -45.06 -11.70 -42.42
C ARG A 109 -43.99 -10.92 -41.66
N ALA A 110 -44.35 -10.37 -40.50
CA ALA A 110 -43.37 -9.81 -39.59
C ALA A 110 -42.42 -10.89 -39.07
N ARG A 111 -42.85 -12.14 -38.82
CA ARG A 111 -41.93 -13.25 -38.43
C ARG A 111 -40.89 -13.55 -39.47
N GLN A 112 -41.23 -13.54 -40.75
CA GLN A 112 -40.26 -13.84 -41.80
C GLN A 112 -39.22 -12.72 -41.92
N LEU A 113 -39.66 -11.45 -41.98
CA LEU A 113 -38.76 -10.30 -41.97
C LEU A 113 -38.01 -10.16 -40.65
N MET A 114 -38.63 -10.50 -39.53
CA MET A 114 -38.02 -10.55 -38.21
C MET A 114 -37.02 -11.70 -38.13
N ASN A 115 -37.24 -12.86 -38.73
CA ASN A 115 -36.26 -13.96 -38.70
C ASN A 115 -35.04 -13.62 -39.56
N GLU A 116 -35.22 -12.96 -40.71
CA GLU A 116 -34.11 -12.48 -41.54
C GLU A 116 -33.37 -11.31 -40.88
N TRP A 117 -34.11 -10.36 -40.31
CA TRP A 117 -33.56 -9.26 -39.54
C TRP A 117 -32.84 -9.79 -38.29
N VAL A 118 -33.44 -10.70 -37.51
CA VAL A 118 -32.86 -11.39 -36.34
C VAL A 118 -31.67 -12.25 -36.72
N ARG A 119 -31.59 -12.82 -37.94
CA ARG A 119 -30.40 -13.54 -38.38
C ARG A 119 -29.24 -12.57 -38.62
N ARG A 120 -29.48 -11.49 -39.36
CA ARG A 120 -28.48 -10.42 -39.58
C ARG A 120 -28.12 -9.71 -38.27
N GLN A 121 -29.10 -9.52 -37.39
CA GLN A 121 -28.89 -8.97 -36.05
C GLN A 121 -28.25 -10.00 -35.12
N LYS A 122 -28.40 -11.31 -35.33
CA LYS A 122 -27.68 -12.33 -34.54
C LYS A 122 -26.23 -12.40 -34.94
N GLU A 123 -25.94 -12.32 -36.24
CA GLU A 123 -24.58 -12.29 -36.79
C GLU A 123 -23.88 -10.98 -36.40
N ALA A 124 -24.55 -9.83 -36.57
CA ALA A 124 -24.08 -8.54 -36.06
C ALA A 124 -24.03 -8.51 -34.52
N SER A 125 -25.01 -9.09 -33.82
CA SER A 125 -24.95 -9.16 -32.36
C SER A 125 -23.89 -10.14 -31.89
N LEU A 126 -23.44 -11.12 -32.66
CA LEU A 126 -22.40 -12.04 -32.21
C LEU A 126 -21.03 -11.35 -32.29
N SER A 127 -20.79 -10.56 -33.35
CA SER A 127 -19.64 -9.67 -33.42
C SER A 127 -19.73 -8.54 -32.41
N ASP A 128 -20.90 -7.90 -32.27
CA ASP A 128 -21.13 -6.82 -31.32
C ASP A 128 -21.17 -7.35 -29.87
N LEU A 129 -21.59 -8.60 -29.61
CA LEU A 129 -21.50 -9.25 -28.30
C LEU A 129 -20.08 -9.69 -28.00
N GLN A 130 -19.27 -10.08 -29.01
CA GLN A 130 -17.84 -10.34 -28.79
C GLN A 130 -17.07 -9.04 -28.55
N GLU A 131 -17.41 -7.97 -29.25
CA GLU A 131 -16.85 -6.63 -29.02
C GLU A 131 -17.36 -6.04 -27.71
N ASP A 132 -18.63 -6.22 -27.34
CA ASP A 132 -19.19 -5.83 -26.04
C ASP A 132 -18.63 -6.72 -24.93
N GLU A 133 -18.39 -8.02 -25.15
CA GLU A 133 -17.76 -8.90 -24.15
C GLU A 133 -16.29 -8.51 -23.96
N ALA A 134 -15.56 -8.19 -25.03
CA ALA A 134 -14.19 -7.67 -24.95
C ALA A 134 -14.14 -6.26 -24.35
N ALA A 135 -15.10 -5.39 -24.65
CA ALA A 135 -15.23 -4.05 -24.07
C ALA A 135 -15.68 -4.12 -22.61
N LEU A 136 -16.57 -5.04 -22.26
CA LEU A 136 -17.01 -5.29 -20.90
C LEU A 136 -15.87 -5.90 -20.09
N ASP A 137 -15.05 -6.78 -20.65
CA ASP A 137 -13.83 -7.30 -20.02
C ASP A 137 -12.77 -6.21 -19.87
N ALA A 138 -12.63 -5.30 -20.84
CA ALA A 138 -11.77 -4.12 -20.73
C ALA A 138 -12.27 -3.14 -19.65
N GLU A 139 -13.57 -2.88 -19.59
CA GLU A 139 -14.23 -2.09 -18.55
C GLU A 139 -14.23 -2.80 -17.19
N LEU A 140 -14.30 -4.13 -17.14
CA LEU A 140 -14.20 -4.92 -15.92
C LEU A 140 -12.77 -4.81 -15.39
N ASN A 141 -11.78 -4.95 -16.26
CA ASN A 141 -10.37 -4.73 -15.94
C ASN A 141 -10.08 -3.29 -15.48
N GLN A 142 -10.72 -2.28 -16.07
CA GLN A 142 -10.65 -0.88 -15.64
C GLN A 142 -11.41 -0.64 -14.32
N SER A 143 -12.59 -1.22 -14.13
CA SER A 143 -13.44 -1.03 -12.94
C SER A 143 -12.97 -1.83 -11.73
N GLU A 144 -12.23 -2.93 -11.94
CA GLU A 144 -11.39 -3.57 -10.91
C GLU A 144 -10.23 -2.67 -10.47
N GLY A 145 -9.83 -1.72 -11.31
CA GLY A 145 -8.81 -0.72 -11.01
C GLY A 145 -9.30 0.41 -10.10
N SER A 146 -10.58 0.79 -10.24
CA SER A 146 -11.14 2.06 -9.72
C SER A 146 -11.59 2.03 -8.25
N TYR A 147 -12.14 0.91 -7.76
CA TYR A 147 -12.73 0.88 -6.41
C TYR A 147 -11.84 0.15 -5.39
N PHE A 148 -11.09 0.93 -4.61
CA PHE A 148 -10.36 0.42 -3.45
C PHE A 148 -11.29 0.36 -2.22
N PRO A 149 -11.52 -0.82 -1.60
CA PRO A 149 -12.50 -0.97 -0.52
C PRO A 149 -11.93 -0.45 0.82
N TRP A 150 -11.74 0.87 0.94
CA TRP A 150 -11.11 1.55 2.08
C TRP A 150 -11.62 1.10 3.45
N ARG A 151 -12.94 0.96 3.64
CA ARG A 151 -13.52 0.57 4.93
C ARG A 151 -13.08 -0.83 5.37
N LYS A 152 -13.11 -1.80 4.45
CA LYS A 152 -12.67 -3.18 4.76
C LYS A 152 -11.16 -3.26 4.88
N PHE A 153 -10.45 -2.51 4.04
CA PHE A 153 -9.00 -2.38 4.16
C PHE A 153 -8.60 -1.88 5.53
N LEU A 154 -9.18 -0.77 6.01
CA LEU A 154 -8.85 -0.20 7.31
C LEU A 154 -9.13 -1.18 8.46
N LEU A 155 -10.22 -1.93 8.40
CA LEU A 155 -10.54 -2.96 9.41
C LEU A 155 -9.54 -4.12 9.40
N ILE A 156 -9.15 -4.60 8.22
CA ILE A 156 -8.22 -5.74 8.12
C ILE A 156 -6.76 -5.32 8.35
N ALA A 157 -6.42 -4.09 7.98
CA ALA A 157 -5.15 -3.45 8.28
C ALA A 157 -5.08 -2.95 9.74
N LEU A 158 -6.14 -3.09 10.55
CA LEU A 158 -6.14 -2.58 11.92
C LEU A 158 -5.05 -3.22 12.79
N PRO A 159 -4.83 -4.56 12.80
CA PRO A 159 -3.71 -5.14 13.52
C PRO A 159 -2.34 -4.67 13.01
N TRP A 160 -2.22 -4.48 11.69
CA TRP A 160 -1.00 -3.96 11.06
C TRP A 160 -0.72 -2.51 11.49
N THR A 161 -1.73 -1.64 11.45
CA THR A 161 -1.62 -0.23 11.84
C THR A 161 -1.40 -0.08 13.34
N LEU A 162 -2.06 -0.89 14.17
CA LEU A 162 -1.85 -0.88 15.61
C LEU A 162 -0.42 -1.26 15.97
N THR A 163 0.10 -2.34 15.40
CA THR A 163 1.49 -2.76 15.64
C THR A 163 2.49 -1.72 15.12
N PHE A 164 2.22 -1.13 13.95
CA PHE A 164 3.01 -0.05 13.39
C PHE A 164 3.04 1.19 14.30
N VAL A 165 1.88 1.67 14.75
CA VAL A 165 1.76 2.87 15.60
C VAL A 165 2.39 2.64 16.96
N VAL A 166 2.10 1.51 17.62
CA VAL A 166 2.66 1.21 18.95
C VAL A 166 4.17 1.07 18.88
N ALA A 167 4.71 0.36 17.88
CA ALA A 167 6.16 0.24 17.70
C ALA A 167 6.81 1.60 17.41
N GLY A 168 6.20 2.39 16.51
CA GLY A 168 6.66 3.73 16.18
C GLY A 168 6.66 4.67 17.39
N MET A 169 5.60 4.64 18.20
CA MET A 169 5.50 5.44 19.43
C MET A 169 6.54 5.03 20.48
N LEU A 170 6.77 3.73 20.67
CA LEU A 170 7.79 3.25 21.60
C LEU A 170 9.20 3.65 21.14
N ASN A 171 9.48 3.56 19.85
CA ASN A 171 10.77 3.96 19.28
C ASN A 171 10.98 5.48 19.32
N TYR A 172 9.93 6.27 19.03
CA TYR A 172 9.95 7.71 19.22
C TYR A 172 10.18 8.08 20.69
N GLY A 173 9.47 7.45 21.62
CA GLY A 173 9.61 7.69 23.05
C GLY A 173 11.04 7.40 23.55
N ARG A 174 11.65 6.31 23.08
CA ARG A 174 13.07 6.00 23.39
C ARG A 174 14.01 7.09 22.89
N LEU A 175 13.85 7.54 21.65
CA LEU A 175 14.67 8.61 21.09
C LEU A 175 14.46 9.93 21.85
N TYR A 176 13.20 10.25 22.18
CA TYR A 176 12.83 11.43 22.94
C TYR A 176 13.48 11.44 24.33
N LEU A 177 13.48 10.31 25.04
CA LEU A 177 14.14 10.18 26.35
C LEU A 177 15.66 10.39 26.31
N VAL A 178 16.31 10.09 25.19
CA VAL A 178 17.74 10.36 24.99
C VAL A 178 17.96 11.84 24.68
N ILE A 179 17.13 12.40 23.79
CA ILE A 179 17.26 13.75 23.25
C ILE A 179 16.85 14.84 24.25
N GLN A 180 15.91 14.57 25.17
CA GLN A 180 15.50 15.53 26.19
C GLN A 180 16.69 16.09 27.01
N ASN A 181 17.79 15.33 27.11
CA ASN A 181 19.02 15.76 27.77
C ASN A 181 19.78 16.89 27.01
N PHE A 182 19.40 17.18 25.77
CA PHE A 182 20.09 18.12 24.87
C PHE A 182 19.27 19.38 24.57
N SER A 183 18.20 19.64 25.33
CA SER A 183 17.34 20.82 25.20
C SER A 183 16.78 21.07 23.79
N LEU A 184 16.61 20.00 23.00
CA LEU A 184 15.98 20.10 21.68
C LEU A 184 14.47 20.29 21.81
N THR A 185 13.89 21.10 20.93
CA THR A 185 12.44 21.26 20.86
C THR A 185 11.76 19.98 20.36
N HIS A 186 10.51 19.76 20.78
CA HIS A 186 9.71 18.60 20.35
C HIS A 186 9.68 18.44 18.82
N TRP A 187 9.55 19.54 18.08
CA TRP A 187 9.55 19.52 16.62
C TRP A 187 10.90 19.11 16.01
N GLN A 188 12.01 19.57 16.57
CA GLN A 188 13.35 19.13 16.16
C GLN A 188 13.53 17.63 16.42
N THR A 189 13.02 17.11 17.54
CA THR A 189 13.04 15.67 17.83
C THR A 189 12.23 14.86 16.82
N VAL A 190 11.03 15.32 16.45
CA VAL A 190 10.21 14.67 15.42
C VAL A 190 10.91 14.69 14.05
N MET A 191 11.48 15.83 13.66
CA MET A 191 12.22 15.95 12.39
C MET A 191 13.46 15.06 12.37
N LEU A 192 14.19 14.98 13.49
CA LEU A 192 15.34 14.09 13.61
C LEU A 192 14.92 12.63 13.53
N TYR A 193 13.82 12.25 14.20
CA TYR A 193 13.25 10.91 14.10
C TYR A 193 12.88 10.56 12.66
N ALA A 194 12.17 11.45 11.97
CA ALA A 194 11.80 11.26 10.56
C ALA A 194 13.04 11.13 9.66
N LYS A 195 14.07 11.94 9.89
CA LYS A 195 15.33 11.88 9.14
C LYS A 195 16.06 10.55 9.37
N ILE A 196 16.11 10.06 10.62
CA ILE A 196 16.68 8.76 10.96
C ILE A 196 15.92 7.63 10.24
N GLN A 197 14.59 7.65 10.28
CA GLN A 197 13.74 6.67 9.61
C GLN A 197 13.94 6.67 8.09
N MET A 198 14.05 7.84 7.47
CA MET A 198 14.31 7.97 6.03
C MET A 198 15.70 7.48 5.64
N LEU A 199 16.73 7.79 6.42
CA LEU A 199 18.08 7.27 6.21
C LEU A 199 18.11 5.75 6.31
N PHE A 200 17.36 5.21 7.28
CA PHE A 200 17.23 3.78 7.46
C PHE A 200 16.52 3.12 6.26
N LEU A 201 15.41 3.68 5.79
CA LEU A 201 14.71 3.20 4.61
C LEU A 201 15.60 3.23 3.37
N HIS A 202 16.33 4.33 3.17
CA HIS A 202 17.29 4.48 2.09
C HIS A 202 18.36 3.38 2.14
N ARG A 203 18.93 3.13 3.31
CA ARG A 203 19.93 2.07 3.51
C ARG A 203 19.36 0.68 3.26
N MET A 204 18.13 0.41 3.68
CA MET A 204 17.45 -0.87 3.40
C MET A 204 17.22 -1.08 1.91
N ILE A 205 16.82 -0.03 1.18
CA ILE A 205 16.67 -0.08 -0.28
C ILE A 205 18.03 -0.34 -0.93
N GLU A 206 19.06 0.39 -0.50
CA GLU A 206 20.42 0.24 -1.01
C GLU A 206 20.95 -1.18 -0.77
N VAL A 207 20.77 -1.75 0.42
CA VAL A 207 21.17 -3.13 0.73
C VAL A 207 20.35 -4.14 -0.08
N SER A 208 19.03 -3.93 -0.23
CA SER A 208 18.18 -4.85 -1.00
C SER A 208 18.55 -4.84 -2.49
N LEU A 209 18.83 -3.66 -3.05
CA LEU A 209 19.34 -3.51 -4.40
C LEU A 209 20.75 -4.09 -4.50
N ALA A 210 21.62 -3.82 -3.54
CA ALA A 210 22.98 -4.35 -3.52
C ALA A 210 22.99 -5.88 -3.43
N SER A 211 22.10 -6.51 -2.66
CA SER A 211 21.95 -7.98 -2.64
C SER A 211 21.44 -8.53 -3.97
N TYR A 212 20.60 -7.77 -4.68
CA TYR A 212 20.16 -8.12 -6.03
C TYR A 212 21.31 -7.98 -7.06
N TRP A 213 22.22 -7.01 -6.85
CA TRP A 213 23.34 -6.71 -7.74
C TRP A 213 24.67 -7.39 -7.35
N ARG A 214 24.83 -7.91 -6.13
CA ARG A 214 26.08 -8.52 -5.61
C ARG A 214 25.80 -9.82 -4.85
N GLN A 215 26.18 -10.94 -5.46
CA GLN A 215 26.45 -12.22 -4.81
C GLN A 215 27.76 -12.20 -3.96
N PHE A 216 28.09 -11.13 -3.22
CA PHE A 216 29.36 -11.04 -2.48
C PHE A 216 29.23 -10.43 -1.08
N PRO A 217 30.09 -10.87 -0.12
CA PRO A 217 29.95 -10.56 1.29
C PRO A 217 30.40 -9.12 1.54
N VAL A 218 29.47 -8.29 1.99
CA VAL A 218 29.79 -6.94 2.48
C VAL A 218 29.47 -6.93 3.96
N THR A 219 30.51 -6.80 4.78
CA THR A 219 30.39 -6.40 6.19
C THR A 219 29.86 -4.98 6.22
N VAL A 220 28.56 -4.85 6.49
CA VAL A 220 27.89 -3.56 6.60
C VAL A 220 28.19 -2.98 7.98
N ASP A 221 28.96 -1.90 8.03
CA ASP A 221 29.04 -1.07 9.24
C ASP A 221 27.64 -0.52 9.54
N ASN A 222 27.10 -0.90 10.69
CA ASN A 222 25.69 -0.69 11.08
C ASN A 222 25.42 0.69 11.72
N TYR A 223 26.33 1.66 11.58
CA TYR A 223 26.24 2.94 12.28
C TYR A 223 26.14 4.10 11.30
N ILE A 224 25.14 4.95 11.50
CA ILE A 224 25.00 6.23 10.82
C ILE A 224 25.44 7.31 11.82
N SER A 225 26.59 7.95 11.57
CA SER A 225 27.07 9.07 12.37
C SER A 225 26.39 10.36 11.91
N LEU A 226 25.72 11.04 12.83
CA LEU A 226 25.03 12.30 12.60
C LEU A 226 25.62 13.34 13.56
N GLU A 227 26.38 14.28 13.00
CA GLU A 227 26.95 15.40 13.75
C GLU A 227 25.98 16.59 13.64
N THR A 228 25.46 17.03 14.78
CA THR A 228 24.63 18.24 14.86
C THR A 228 25.30 19.26 15.76
N HIS A 229 25.59 20.44 15.20
CA HIS A 229 26.05 21.59 15.96
C HIS A 229 24.83 22.24 16.62
N LEU A 230 24.75 22.14 17.95
CA LEU A 230 23.76 22.87 18.73
C LEU A 230 24.28 24.30 18.89
N LEU A 231 23.93 25.19 17.95
CA LEU A 231 24.12 26.62 18.15
C LEU A 231 23.27 27.01 19.35
N ALA A 232 23.92 27.50 20.41
CA ALA A 232 23.27 28.19 21.51
C ALA A 232 22.67 29.48 20.94
N THR A 233 21.42 29.42 20.52
CA THR A 233 20.61 30.63 20.39
C THR A 233 20.22 31.02 21.81
N GLU A 234 20.94 32.00 22.36
CA GLU A 234 20.49 32.79 23.51
C GLU A 234 19.15 33.48 23.22
#